data_AF-A0A8U0Q8N8-F1
#
_entry.id   AF-A0A8U0Q8N8-F1
#
_cell.length_a   1.000
_cell.length_b   1.000
_cell.length_c   1.000
_cell.angle_alpha   90.00
_cell.angle_beta   90.00
_cell.angle_gamma   90.00
#
_symmetry.space_group_name_H-M   'P 1'
#
loop_
_entity.id
_entity.type
_entity.pdbx_description
1 polymer ?
#
loop_
_entity_poly.entity_id
_entity_poly.type
_entity_poly.pdbx_seq_one_letter_code
_entity_poly.pdbx_strand_id
1 'polypeptide(L)'
;MIKHVFLTGPPGVGKTTLVQKACDVMVSSGVSVEGFYTQEVREGRRRVGFDVVTVTGQRGLLSRVREKSVASHGGREYTVGQYVVDVPSFENLALPLFRNVRYYCTI
;
A
#
# COMPACT_ATOMS: atom_id res chain seq x y z
N MET A 1 -22.12 12.69 7.70
CA MET A 1 -21.18 13.42 6.82
C MET A 1 -19.82 12.75 6.93
N ILE A 2 -19.26 12.26 5.83
CA ILE A 2 -17.94 11.62 5.82
C ILE A 2 -16.89 12.73 5.88
N LYS A 3 -15.91 12.62 6.78
CA LYS A 3 -14.78 13.56 6.88
C LYS A 3 -13.52 12.89 6.36
N HIS A 4 -12.81 13.56 5.46
CA HIS A 4 -11.52 13.09 4.96
C HIS A 4 -10.38 13.74 5.74
N VAL A 5 -9.39 12.94 6.14
CA VAL A 5 -8.20 13.39 6.86
C VAL A 5 -6.98 13.08 5.99
N PHE A 6 -6.15 14.08 5.75
CA PHE A 6 -4.92 13.93 4.98
C PHE A 6 -3.71 14.21 5.86
N LEU A 7 -2.76 13.27 5.86
CA LEU A 7 -1.49 13.41 6.58
C LEU A 7 -0.38 13.84 5.61
N THR A 8 0.25 14.96 5.92
CA THR A 8 1.35 15.52 5.11
C THR A 8 2.63 15.64 5.94
N GLY A 9 3.77 15.79 5.26
CA GLY A 9 5.07 15.97 5.89
C GLY A 9 6.21 15.33 5.11
N PRO A 10 7.47 15.59 5.48
CA PRO A 10 8.64 15.08 4.77
C PRO A 10 8.66 13.54 4.66
N PRO A 11 9.34 12.97 3.64
CA PRO A 11 9.62 11.53 3.59
C PRO A 11 10.33 11.06 4.86
N GLY A 12 10.01 9.87 5.36
CA GLY A 12 10.65 9.30 6.56
C GLY A 12 10.17 9.85 7.91
N VAL A 13 9.24 10.84 7.95
CA VAL A 13 8.72 11.43 9.20
C VAL A 13 7.82 10.50 10.03
N GLY A 14 7.52 9.28 9.55
CA GLY A 14 6.71 8.30 10.28
C GLY A 14 5.20 8.33 9.97
N LYS A 15 4.77 8.92 8.85
CA LYS A 15 3.34 8.94 8.45
C LYS A 15 2.72 7.54 8.41
N THR A 16 3.37 6.58 7.77
CA THR A 16 2.90 5.19 7.70
C THR A 16 2.78 4.58 9.10
N THR A 17 3.76 4.84 9.96
CA THR A 17 3.74 4.38 11.36
C THR A 17 2.60 5.00 12.17
N LEU A 18 2.30 6.28 11.95
CA LEU A 18 1.18 6.97 12.59
C LEU A 18 -0.16 6.34 12.17
N VAL A 19 -0.34 6.12 10.87
CA VAL A 19 -1.56 5.50 10.32
C VAL A 19 -1.74 4.10 10.91
N GLN A 20 -0.69 3.26 10.90
CA GLN A 20 -0.75 1.90 11.49
C GLN A 20 -1.21 1.94 12.96
N LYS A 21 -0.59 2.79 13.79
CA LYS A 21 -1.00 2.92 15.19
C LYS A 21 -2.44 3.41 15.36
N ALA A 22 -2.89 4.33 14.51
CA ALA A 22 -4.27 4.80 14.54
C ALA A 22 -5.25 3.66 14.21
N CYS A 23 -4.91 2.82 13.23
CA CYS A 23 -5.70 1.64 12.88
C CYS A 23 -5.77 0.64 14.04
N ASP A 24 -4.63 0.36 14.69
CA ASP A 24 -4.57 -0.55 15.83
C ASP A 24 -5.52 -0.09 16.96
N VAL A 25 -5.51 1.22 17.26
CA VAL A 25 -6.42 1.82 18.25
C VAL A 25 -7.89 1.69 17.82
N MET A 26 -8.20 1.97 16.55
CA MET A 26 -9.57 1.85 16.03
C MET A 26 -10.09 0.40 16.11
N VAL A 27 -9.27 -0.57 15.67
CA VAL A 27 -9.61 -1.99 15.74
C VAL A 27 -9.79 -2.43 17.19
N SER A 28 -8.91 -2.01 18.11
CA SER A 28 -9.05 -2.32 19.55
C SER A 28 -10.32 -1.72 20.17
N SER A 29 -10.87 -0.67 19.55
CA SER A 29 -12.10 0.01 19.97
C SER A 29 -13.36 -0.55 19.27
N GLY A 30 -13.23 -1.66 18.53
CA GLY A 30 -14.35 -2.29 17.81
C GLY A 30 -14.73 -1.62 16.50
N VAL A 31 -13.91 -0.69 15.99
CA VAL A 31 -14.13 -0.06 14.69
C VAL A 31 -13.47 -0.91 13.61
N SER A 32 -14.27 -1.31 12.61
CA SER A 32 -13.74 -2.02 11.46
C SER A 32 -12.99 -1.05 10.52
N VAL A 33 -11.74 -1.40 10.21
CA VAL A 33 -10.85 -0.63 9.34
C VAL A 33 -10.54 -1.46 8.10
N GLU A 34 -10.63 -0.84 6.93
CA GLU A 34 -10.23 -1.43 5.65
C GLU A 34 -9.29 -0.47 4.91
N GLY A 35 -8.49 -0.98 3.99
CA GLY A 35 -7.55 -0.17 3.23
C GLY A 35 -6.16 -0.79 3.19
N PHE A 36 -5.23 -0.03 2.64
CA PHE A 36 -3.86 -0.48 2.46
C PHE A 36 -2.87 0.67 2.63
N TYR A 37 -1.62 0.31 2.87
CA TYR A 37 -0.50 1.22 2.83
C TYR A 37 0.59 0.64 1.92
N THR A 38 1.53 1.49 1.53
CA THR A 38 2.72 1.05 0.81
C THR A 38 3.89 0.92 1.78
N GLN A 39 4.65 -0.15 1.62
CA GLN A 39 5.84 -0.39 2.41
C GLN A 39 7.06 -0.40 1.51
N GLU A 40 8.07 0.36 1.90
CA GLU A 40 9.34 0.39 1.21
C GLU A 40 10.08 -0.95 1.38
N VAL A 41 10.55 -1.52 0.27
CA VAL A 41 11.37 -2.73 0.26
C VAL A 41 12.82 -2.32 -0.01
N ARG A 42 13.71 -2.67 0.92
CA ARG A 42 15.14 -2.39 0.83
C ARG A 42 15.93 -3.68 0.89
N GLU A 43 17.04 -3.72 0.16
CA GLU A 43 18.09 -4.71 0.33
C GLU A 43 19.40 -4.02 0.63
N GLY A 44 19.97 -4.32 1.80
CA GLY A 44 21.05 -3.53 2.38
C GLY A 44 20.64 -2.06 2.45
N ARG A 45 21.45 -1.19 1.83
CA ARG A 45 21.19 0.25 1.80
C ARG A 45 20.38 0.72 0.58
N ARG A 46 20.07 -0.16 -0.38
CA ARG A 46 19.38 0.21 -1.64
C ARG A 46 17.88 -0.05 -1.52
N ARG A 47 17.06 0.93 -1.89
CA ARG A 47 15.62 0.74 -2.08
C ARG A 47 15.38 -0.02 -3.38
N VAL A 48 14.79 -1.20 -3.28
CA VAL A 48 14.56 -2.12 -4.42
C VAL A 48 13.11 -2.14 -4.89
N GLY A 49 12.19 -1.50 -4.15
CA GLY A 49 10.81 -1.34 -4.59
C GLY A 49 9.84 -1.03 -3.46
N PHE A 50 8.57 -1.33 -3.71
CA PHE A 50 7.47 -1.12 -2.78
C PHE A 50 6.50 -2.29 -2.81
N ASP A 51 5.96 -2.63 -1.66
CA ASP A 51 4.84 -3.54 -1.52
C ASP A 51 3.57 -2.77 -1.18
N VAL A 52 2.44 -3.31 -1.61
CA VAL A 52 1.14 -2.94 -1.07
C VAL A 52 0.82 -3.90 0.07
N VAL A 53 0.38 -3.37 1.21
CA VAL A 53 0.04 -4.15 2.40
C VAL A 53 -1.32 -3.71 2.90
N THR A 54 -2.26 -4.64 3.01
CA THR A 54 -3.58 -4.36 3.59
C THR A 54 -3.48 -4.19 5.10
N VAL A 55 -4.46 -3.52 5.69
CA VAL A 55 -4.57 -3.45 7.16
C VAL A 55 -4.73 -4.82 7.82
N THR A 56 -5.23 -5.82 7.07
CA THR A 56 -5.31 -7.23 7.51
C THR A 56 -4.00 -8.00 7.34
N GLY A 57 -2.94 -7.37 6.85
CA GLY A 57 -1.60 -7.95 6.72
C GLY A 57 -1.34 -8.71 5.42
N GLN A 58 -2.30 -8.76 4.49
CA GLN A 58 -2.06 -9.33 3.17
C GLN A 58 -1.08 -8.43 2.39
N ARG A 59 -0.14 -9.04 1.69
CA ARG A 59 0.95 -8.34 0.99
C ARG A 59 0.96 -8.69 -0.49
N GLY A 60 1.15 -7.69 -1.33
CA GLY A 60 1.30 -7.81 -2.77
C GLY A 60 2.47 -6.98 -3.28
N LEU A 61 3.01 -7.38 -4.43
CA LEU A 61 4.04 -6.64 -5.13
C LEU A 61 3.41 -5.38 -5.72
N LEU A 62 3.88 -4.19 -5.35
CA LEU A 62 3.44 -2.97 -6.04
C LEU A 62 4.44 -2.60 -7.14
N SER A 63 5.72 -2.55 -6.79
CA SER A 63 6.77 -2.26 -7.76
C SER A 63 8.14 -2.76 -7.34
N ARG A 64 9.01 -3.00 -8.32
CA ARG A 64 10.42 -3.40 -8.13
C ARG A 64 11.31 -2.71 -9.15
N VAL A 65 12.59 -2.58 -8.82
CA VAL A 65 13.61 -2.25 -9.82
C VAL A 65 13.61 -3.29 -10.94
N ARG A 66 13.87 -2.87 -12.19
CA ARG A 66 13.76 -3.73 -13.38
C ARG A 66 14.57 -5.04 -13.28
N GLU A 67 15.73 -5.03 -12.63
CA GLU A 67 16.53 -6.24 -12.36
C GLU A 67 15.77 -7.31 -11.55
N LYS A 68 14.75 -6.91 -10.82
CA LYS A 68 13.97 -7.72 -9.88
C LYS A 68 12.48 -7.74 -10.20
N SER A 69 12.08 -7.12 -11.31
CA SER A 69 10.70 -7.16 -11.74
C SER A 69 10.43 -8.53 -12.34
N VAL A 70 9.43 -9.22 -11.81
CA VAL A 70 8.92 -10.49 -12.35
C VAL A 70 7.92 -10.24 -13.48
N ALA A 71 7.63 -8.97 -13.79
CA ALA A 71 6.68 -8.53 -14.80
C ALA A 71 7.24 -8.72 -16.22
N SER A 72 7.38 -9.98 -16.63
CA SER A 72 7.67 -10.40 -18.00
C SER A 72 6.47 -11.18 -18.55
N HIS A 73 5.27 -10.59 -18.47
CA HIS A 73 4.04 -11.21 -18.98
C HIS A 73 3.61 -10.55 -20.29
N GLY A 74 4.48 -10.54 -21.32
CA GLY A 74 4.13 -10.24 -22.72
C GLY A 74 3.33 -8.97 -23.05
N GLY A 75 3.08 -8.09 -22.08
CA GLY A 75 2.18 -6.96 -22.13
C GLY A 75 2.89 -5.64 -21.83
N ARG A 76 2.11 -4.56 -21.73
CA ARG A 76 2.65 -3.22 -21.51
C ARG A 76 3.28 -3.08 -20.12
N GLU A 77 4.58 -2.82 -20.09
CA GLU A 77 5.32 -2.51 -18.87
C GLU A 77 4.99 -1.07 -18.41
N TYR A 78 4.50 -0.91 -17.19
CA TYR A 78 4.29 0.40 -16.57
C TYR A 78 5.47 0.74 -15.67
N THR A 79 6.03 1.95 -15.80
CA THR A 79 7.23 2.35 -15.04
C THR A 79 7.09 3.74 -14.43
N VAL A 80 7.69 3.90 -13.25
CA VAL A 80 7.87 5.21 -12.58
C VAL A 80 9.33 5.31 -12.14
N GLY A 81 10.13 6.09 -12.88
CA GLY A 81 11.57 6.11 -12.71
C GLY A 81 12.18 4.73 -12.96
N GLN A 82 12.95 4.22 -11.99
CA GLN A 82 13.57 2.89 -12.08
C GLN A 82 12.65 1.71 -11.70
N TYR A 83 11.42 1.99 -11.26
CA TYR A 83 10.51 0.99 -10.73
C TYR A 83 9.49 0.54 -11.78
N VAL A 84 9.44 -0.76 -12.02
CA VAL A 84 8.42 -1.45 -12.80
C VAL A 84 7.24 -1.75 -11.89
N VAL A 85 6.05 -1.36 -12.32
CA VAL A 85 4.80 -1.48 -11.55
C VAL A 85 4.08 -2.77 -11.93
N ASP A 86 3.73 -3.57 -10.93
CA ASP A 86 2.90 -4.76 -11.10
C ASP A 86 1.44 -4.39 -10.87
N VAL A 87 0.79 -3.92 -11.94
CA VAL A 87 -0.62 -3.52 -11.91
C VAL A 87 -1.54 -4.69 -11.53
N PRO A 88 -1.42 -5.90 -12.13
CA PRO A 88 -2.26 -7.03 -11.73
C PRO A 88 -2.15 -7.39 -10.24
N SER A 89 -0.93 -7.41 -9.68
CA SER A 89 -0.75 -7.69 -8.25
C SER A 89 -1.39 -6.62 -7.38
N PHE A 90 -1.24 -5.33 -7.75
CA PHE A 90 -1.90 -4.23 -7.04
C PHE A 90 -3.42 -4.33 -7.12
N GLU A 91 -3.98 -4.52 -8.31
CA GLU A 91 -5.43 -4.53 -8.51
C GLU A 91 -6.12 -5.67 -7.76
N ASN A 92 -5.53 -6.87 -7.82
CA ASN A 92 -6.05 -8.05 -7.13
C ASN A 92 -6.09 -7.87 -5.61
N LEU A 93 -5.20 -7.05 -5.04
CA LEU A 93 -5.15 -6.81 -3.60
C LEU A 93 -5.95 -5.58 -3.17
N ALA A 94 -5.80 -4.47 -3.89
CA ALA A 94 -6.32 -3.16 -3.49
C ALA A 94 -7.79 -2.95 -3.88
N LEU A 95 -8.19 -3.36 -5.10
CA LEU A 95 -9.55 -3.08 -5.59
C LEU A 95 -10.68 -3.73 -4.78
N PRO A 96 -10.53 -4.97 -4.25
CA PRO A 96 -11.55 -5.57 -3.40
C PRO A 96 -11.89 -4.75 -2.15
N LEU A 97 -10.94 -3.98 -1.62
CA LEU A 97 -11.13 -3.15 -0.41
C LEU A 97 -12.12 -1.99 -0.60
N PHE A 98 -12.41 -1.62 -1.86
CA PHE A 98 -13.34 -0.53 -2.16
C PHE A 98 -14.77 -1.00 -2.44
N ARG A 99 -15.07 -2.31 -2.31
CA ARG A 99 -16.40 -2.84 -2.64
C ARG A 99 -17.46 -2.50 -1.59
N ASN A 100 -17.09 -2.24 -0.33
CA ASN A 100 -18.02 -2.07 0.79
C ASN A 100 -17.75 -0.82 1.66
N VAL A 101 -17.47 0.35 1.08
CA VAL A 101 -17.03 1.58 1.80
C VAL A 101 -18.08 2.21 2.75
N ARG A 102 -19.28 1.62 2.91
CA ARG A 102 -20.40 2.31 3.59
C ARG A 102 -20.34 2.31 5.13
N TYR A 103 -19.51 1.48 5.76
CA TYR A 103 -19.48 1.33 7.23
C TYR A 103 -18.08 1.22 7.86
N TYR A 104 -17.01 1.46 7.10
CA TYR A 104 -15.63 1.23 7.53
C TYR A 104 -14.82 2.52 7.52
N CYS A 105 -13.80 2.60 8.38
CA CYS A 105 -12.73 3.57 8.19
C CYS A 105 -11.84 3.08 7.05
N THR A 106 -11.74 3.86 5.96
CA THR A 106 -10.90 3.55 4.80
C THR A 106 -9.65 4.41 4.78
N ILE A 107 -8.50 3.77 4.49
CA ILE A 107 -7.17 4.39 4.37
C ILE A 107 -6.73 4.41 2.92
#